data_AF-A0AAC9ASB8-F1
#
_entry.id   AF-A0AAC9ASB8-F1
#
_cell.length_a   1.000
_cell.length_b   1.000
_cell.length_c   1.000
_cell.angle_alpha   90.00
_cell.angle_beta   90.00
_cell.angle_gamma   90.00
#
_symmetry.space_group_name_H-M   'P 1'
#
loop_
_entity.id
_entity.type
_entity.pdbx_description
1 polymer ?
#
loop_
_entity_poly.entity_id
_entity_poly.type
_entity_poly.pdbx_seq_one_letter_code
_entity_poly.pdbx_strand_id
1 'polypeptide(L)'
;MPNDSVIREALAHARFKIEWANNHINAVEALVISVVAENQSVVNIQDDLETGLALVIIGPKQHIPVSLPLHIGDAIHALNSVWDYLWSGLARSIDSSLASKITAPRHEARKNLKADIDDAKGRHRPIHRAFPQAEAFVLDIVKPYNPANGGSVIWDLGKLDNISKHRLLIATPYVISFDVDLTLEGSDGGKIVQTAGAAIQTQGHPLVCGLTPPVKIHDEPKAAVTVVFGERDHFSAQPVVETLAQLVDATSELCNLFEKEFLGSNVGLLP
;
A
#
# COMPACT_ATOMS: atom_id res chain seq x y z
N MET A 1 34.02 -7.17 17.59
CA MET A 1 33.90 -6.80 16.16
C MET A 1 32.55 -7.29 15.69
N PRO A 2 31.77 -6.48 14.96
CA PRO A 2 30.52 -6.96 14.37
C PRO A 2 30.75 -8.19 13.48
N ASN A 3 29.81 -9.12 13.49
CA ASN A 3 29.89 -10.32 12.66
C ASN A 3 29.17 -10.11 11.31
N ASP A 4 29.94 -9.91 10.24
CA ASP A 4 29.41 -9.73 8.88
C ASP A 4 28.53 -10.88 8.40
N SER A 5 28.77 -12.12 8.86
CA SER A 5 27.94 -13.27 8.46
C SER A 5 26.50 -13.10 8.92
N VAL A 6 26.29 -12.52 10.10
CA VAL A 6 24.96 -12.25 10.67
C VAL A 6 24.25 -11.13 9.90
N ILE A 7 25.00 -10.12 9.44
CA ILE A 7 24.45 -9.03 8.63
C ILE A 7 24.02 -9.57 7.25
N ARG A 8 24.85 -10.43 6.63
CA ARG A 8 24.51 -11.11 5.36
C ARG A 8 23.28 -12.00 5.47
N GLU A 9 23.18 -12.78 6.55
CA GLU A 9 22.01 -13.61 6.83
C GLU A 9 20.75 -12.73 7.00
N ALA A 10 20.85 -11.63 7.74
CA ALA A 10 19.72 -10.70 7.90
C ALA A 10 19.28 -10.08 6.56
N LEU A 11 20.23 -9.73 5.69
CA LEU A 11 19.95 -9.24 4.34
C LEU A 11 19.27 -10.32 3.47
N ALA A 12 19.73 -11.57 3.52
CA ALA A 12 19.09 -12.68 2.82
C ALA A 12 17.64 -12.88 3.29
N HIS A 13 17.42 -12.87 4.61
CA HIS A 13 16.06 -12.97 5.18
C HIS A 13 15.17 -11.78 4.80
N ALA A 14 15.73 -10.58 4.74
CA ALA A 14 15.02 -9.40 4.27
C ALA A 14 14.59 -9.56 2.80
N ARG A 15 15.45 -10.11 1.93
CA ARG A 15 15.09 -10.44 0.54
C ARG A 15 14.00 -11.51 0.44
N PHE A 16 14.06 -12.57 1.27
CA PHE A 16 12.97 -13.55 1.33
C PHE A 16 11.63 -12.93 1.77
N LYS A 17 11.63 -11.89 2.60
CA LYS A 17 10.41 -11.14 2.93
C LYS A 17 9.85 -10.38 1.74
N ILE A 18 10.69 -9.84 0.87
CA ILE A 18 10.27 -9.20 -0.39
C ILE A 18 9.68 -10.25 -1.34
N GLU A 19 10.32 -11.41 -1.50
CA GLU A 19 9.77 -12.52 -2.29
C GLU A 19 8.41 -12.99 -1.76
N TRP A 20 8.28 -13.11 -0.43
CA TRP A 20 7.01 -13.44 0.21
C TRP A 20 5.93 -12.39 -0.05
N ALA A 21 6.28 -11.10 0.00
CA ALA A 21 5.37 -10.02 -0.36
C ALA A 21 4.92 -10.13 -1.81
N ASN A 22 5.82 -10.42 -2.75
CA ASN A 22 5.49 -10.59 -4.17
C ASN A 22 4.49 -11.73 -4.40
N ASN A 23 4.58 -12.84 -3.65
CA ASN A 23 3.58 -13.91 -3.73
C ASN A 23 2.18 -13.42 -3.36
N HIS A 24 2.07 -12.60 -2.32
CA HIS A 24 0.80 -11.97 -1.95
C HIS A 24 0.34 -10.93 -2.96
N ILE A 25 1.25 -10.13 -3.52
CA ILE A 25 0.94 -9.15 -4.56
C ILE A 25 0.40 -9.82 -5.82
N ASN A 26 0.97 -10.95 -6.24
CA ASN A 26 0.44 -11.74 -7.36
C ASN A 26 -1.00 -12.22 -7.09
N ALA A 27 -1.29 -12.62 -5.84
CA ALA A 27 -2.65 -12.98 -5.44
C ALA A 27 -3.59 -11.75 -5.43
N VAL A 28 -3.12 -10.59 -4.98
CA VAL A 28 -3.85 -9.31 -5.05
C VAL A 28 -4.16 -8.97 -6.49
N GLU A 29 -3.18 -9.03 -7.40
CA GLU A 29 -3.36 -8.74 -8.82
C GLU A 29 -4.40 -9.68 -9.46
N ALA A 30 -4.31 -10.99 -9.21
CA ALA A 30 -5.29 -11.94 -9.71
C ALA A 30 -6.71 -11.65 -9.21
N LEU A 31 -6.85 -11.29 -7.92
CA LEU A 31 -8.15 -10.91 -7.35
C LEU A 31 -8.65 -9.59 -7.93
N VAL A 32 -7.79 -8.58 -8.11
CA VAL A 32 -8.14 -7.32 -8.75
C VAL A 32 -8.61 -7.57 -10.18
N ILE A 33 -7.85 -8.32 -10.99
CA ILE A 33 -8.24 -8.72 -12.35
C ILE A 33 -9.62 -9.38 -12.37
N SER A 34 -9.87 -10.31 -11.43
CA SER A 34 -11.16 -11.01 -11.35
C SER A 34 -12.34 -10.08 -11.12
N VAL A 35 -12.10 -8.98 -10.39
CA VAL A 35 -13.09 -7.99 -10.01
C VAL A 35 -13.30 -6.91 -11.07
N VAL A 36 -12.24 -6.52 -11.79
CA VAL A 36 -12.27 -5.45 -12.81
C VAL A 36 -12.55 -5.95 -14.22
N ALA A 37 -12.60 -7.27 -14.43
CA ALA A 37 -12.86 -7.86 -15.74
C ALA A 37 -14.10 -7.24 -16.42
N GLU A 38 -14.03 -6.99 -17.73
CA GLU A 38 -14.93 -6.13 -18.52
C GLU A 38 -16.44 -6.42 -18.36
N ASN A 39 -16.81 -7.64 -17.99
CA ASN A 39 -18.22 -8.02 -17.78
C ASN A 39 -18.74 -7.75 -16.36
N GLN A 40 -17.91 -7.20 -15.48
CA GLN A 40 -18.25 -6.97 -14.08
C GLN A 40 -18.67 -5.54 -13.79
N SER A 41 -18.31 -4.54 -14.58
CA SER A 41 -18.79 -3.17 -14.37
C SER A 41 -20.11 -2.98 -15.09
N VAL A 42 -21.16 -2.58 -14.37
CA VAL A 42 -22.51 -2.46 -14.98
C VAL A 42 -23.11 -1.12 -14.64
N VAL A 43 -23.65 -0.47 -15.66
CA VAL A 43 -24.80 0.42 -15.51
C VAL A 43 -26.03 -0.45 -15.73
N ASN A 44 -26.65 -0.90 -14.64
CA ASN A 44 -27.85 -1.74 -14.70
C ASN A 44 -29.07 -0.91 -14.35
N ILE A 45 -30.17 -1.09 -15.08
CA ILE A 45 -31.45 -0.43 -14.76
C ILE A 45 -32.38 -1.51 -14.23
N GLN A 46 -32.93 -1.28 -13.04
CA GLN A 46 -33.93 -2.15 -12.41
C GLN A 46 -35.16 -1.33 -12.03
N ASP A 47 -36.35 -1.82 -12.34
CA ASP A 47 -37.58 -1.18 -11.88
C ASP A 47 -37.82 -1.50 -10.40
N ASP A 48 -38.03 -0.48 -9.60
CA ASP A 48 -38.46 -0.59 -8.21
C ASP A 48 -40.00 -0.48 -8.13
N LEU A 49 -40.65 -1.62 -7.87
CA LEU A 49 -42.10 -1.73 -7.81
C LEU A 49 -42.71 -1.00 -6.60
N GLU A 50 -41.95 -0.76 -5.54
CA GLU A 50 -42.46 -0.08 -4.35
C GLU A 50 -42.51 1.44 -4.55
N THR A 51 -41.47 2.01 -5.15
CA THR A 51 -41.37 3.47 -5.36
C THR A 51 -41.87 3.91 -6.73
N GLY A 52 -41.97 2.99 -7.69
CA GLY A 52 -42.29 3.29 -9.10
C GLY A 52 -41.14 3.95 -9.86
N LEU A 53 -39.93 4.00 -9.29
CA LEU A 53 -38.74 4.54 -9.93
C LEU A 53 -37.94 3.44 -10.65
N ALA A 54 -37.15 3.84 -11.63
CA ALA A 54 -36.08 3.02 -12.19
C ALA A 54 -34.79 3.31 -11.44
N LEU A 55 -34.21 2.27 -10.83
CA LEU A 55 -32.94 2.29 -10.13
C LEU A 55 -31.80 2.05 -11.13
N VAL A 56 -30.96 3.05 -11.32
CA VAL A 56 -29.70 2.92 -12.05
C VAL A 56 -28.60 2.55 -11.06
N ILE A 57 -28.08 1.35 -11.23
CA ILE A 57 -27.04 0.75 -10.39
C ILE A 57 -25.72 0.83 -11.16
N ILE A 58 -24.76 1.58 -10.63
CA ILE A 58 -23.43 1.79 -11.21
C ILE A 58 -22.40 1.17 -10.28
N GLY A 59 -21.77 0.09 -10.70
CA GLY A 59 -20.81 -0.61 -9.84
C GLY A 59 -20.32 -1.92 -10.40
N PRO A 60 -19.37 -2.57 -9.70
CA PRO A 60 -19.01 -3.94 -9.98
C PRO A 60 -20.16 -4.89 -9.62
N LYS A 61 -20.34 -5.93 -10.42
CA LYS A 61 -21.30 -7.03 -10.23
C LYS A 61 -20.95 -7.86 -9.01
N GLN A 62 -19.66 -8.01 -8.74
CA GLN A 62 -19.14 -8.82 -7.66
C GLN A 62 -18.65 -7.96 -6.51
N HIS A 63 -18.87 -8.44 -5.29
CA HIS A 63 -18.28 -7.85 -4.11
C HIS A 63 -16.76 -8.07 -4.10
N ILE A 64 -16.04 -7.16 -3.44
CA ILE A 64 -14.61 -7.34 -3.16
C ILE A 64 -14.43 -8.67 -2.40
N PRO A 65 -13.60 -9.61 -2.90
CA PRO A 65 -13.30 -10.83 -2.18
C PRO A 65 -12.70 -10.51 -0.81
N VAL A 66 -13.19 -11.16 0.25
CA VAL A 66 -12.68 -10.97 1.62
C VAL A 66 -11.19 -11.29 1.75
N SER A 67 -10.66 -12.14 0.86
CA SER A 67 -9.23 -12.46 0.77
C SER A 67 -8.36 -11.33 0.24
N LEU A 68 -8.92 -10.37 -0.49
CA LEU A 68 -8.15 -9.25 -1.06
C LEU A 68 -7.47 -8.39 0.02
N PRO A 69 -8.19 -7.84 1.01
CA PRO A 69 -7.56 -7.07 2.08
C PRO A 69 -6.58 -7.90 2.94
N LEU A 70 -6.79 -9.22 3.05
CA LEU A 70 -5.86 -10.12 3.76
C LEU A 70 -4.50 -10.18 3.06
N HIS A 71 -4.50 -10.45 1.74
CA HIS A 71 -3.25 -10.49 0.97
C HIS A 71 -2.54 -9.12 0.92
N ILE A 72 -3.29 -8.02 0.86
CA ILE A 72 -2.71 -6.67 0.93
C ILE A 72 -2.02 -6.45 2.28
N GLY A 73 -2.69 -6.79 3.39
CA GLY A 73 -2.13 -6.69 4.73
C GLY A 73 -0.88 -7.54 4.91
N ASP A 74 -0.89 -8.79 4.43
CA ASP A 74 0.26 -9.69 4.51
C ASP A 74 1.44 -9.20 3.66
N ALA A 75 1.20 -8.67 2.46
CA ALA A 75 2.22 -8.05 1.63
C ALA A 75 2.86 -6.85 2.34
N ILE A 76 2.04 -5.91 2.83
CA ILE A 76 2.49 -4.73 3.57
C ILE A 76 3.30 -5.12 4.81
N HIS A 77 2.82 -6.12 5.57
CA HIS A 77 3.51 -6.60 6.76
C HIS A 77 4.88 -7.19 6.44
N ALA A 78 4.96 -8.00 5.38
CA ALA A 78 6.20 -8.60 4.92
C ALA A 78 7.20 -7.54 4.47
N LEU A 79 6.77 -6.56 3.68
CA LEU A 79 7.59 -5.42 3.24
C LEU A 79 8.05 -4.56 4.42
N ASN A 80 7.17 -4.23 5.37
CA ASN A 80 7.53 -3.42 6.53
C ASN A 80 8.57 -4.14 7.41
N SER A 81 8.47 -5.47 7.51
CA SER A 81 9.41 -6.30 8.27
C SER A 81 10.84 -6.25 7.71
N VAL A 82 11.03 -5.95 6.41
CA VAL A 82 12.36 -5.82 5.79
C VAL A 82 13.27 -4.88 6.59
N TRP A 83 12.78 -3.68 6.92
CA TRP A 83 13.56 -2.68 7.65
C TRP A 83 13.94 -3.16 9.07
N ASP A 84 13.00 -3.82 9.75
CA ASP A 84 13.23 -4.40 11.07
C ASP A 84 14.21 -5.59 11.03
N TYR A 85 14.19 -6.41 9.97
CA TYR A 85 15.17 -7.49 9.78
C TYR A 85 16.59 -6.96 9.56
N LEU A 86 16.76 -5.95 8.71
CA LEU A 86 18.07 -5.32 8.46
C LEU A 86 18.62 -4.69 9.74
N TRP A 87 17.80 -3.91 10.43
CA TRP A 87 18.21 -3.22 11.65
C TRP A 87 18.50 -4.18 12.82
N SER A 88 17.66 -5.22 13.00
CA SER A 88 17.93 -6.28 13.97
C SER A 88 19.16 -7.12 13.60
N GLY A 89 19.49 -7.23 12.31
CA GLY A 89 20.75 -7.80 11.82
C GLY A 89 21.98 -7.08 12.38
N LEU A 90 22.00 -5.74 12.30
CA LEU A 90 23.05 -4.93 12.93
C LEU A 90 23.12 -5.19 14.43
N ALA A 91 21.98 -5.20 15.12
CA ALA A 91 21.91 -5.49 16.56
C ALA A 91 22.51 -6.87 16.89
N ARG A 92 22.08 -7.93 16.18
CA ARG A 92 22.54 -9.31 16.40
C ARG A 92 24.02 -9.50 16.10
N SER A 93 24.56 -8.75 15.14
CA SER A 93 25.99 -8.80 14.81
C SER A 93 26.88 -8.31 15.96
N ILE A 94 26.32 -7.49 16.87
CA ILE A 94 26.97 -6.96 18.07
C ILE A 94 26.70 -7.88 19.26
N ASP A 95 25.42 -8.14 19.53
CA ASP A 95 24.95 -9.01 20.60
C ASP A 95 23.56 -9.56 20.25
N SER A 96 23.45 -10.89 20.16
CA SER A 96 22.21 -11.61 19.91
C SER A 96 21.06 -11.24 20.86
N SER A 97 21.37 -10.85 22.11
CA SER A 97 20.37 -10.49 23.13
C SER A 97 19.66 -9.16 22.84
N LEU A 98 20.21 -8.34 21.93
CA LEU A 98 19.63 -7.06 21.53
C LEU A 98 18.48 -7.22 20.53
N ALA A 99 18.40 -8.35 19.81
CA ALA A 99 17.45 -8.55 18.72
C ALA A 99 15.99 -8.36 19.14
N SER A 100 15.62 -8.85 20.33
CA SER A 100 14.27 -8.77 20.86
C SER A 100 13.92 -7.41 21.48
N LYS A 101 14.90 -6.50 21.60
CA LYS A 101 14.77 -5.22 22.30
C LYS A 101 14.80 -4.01 21.37
N ILE A 102 15.19 -4.21 20.11
CA ILE A 102 15.42 -3.14 19.15
C ILE A 102 14.52 -3.33 17.95
N THR A 103 13.63 -2.36 17.73
CA THR A 103 12.90 -2.17 16.47
C THR A 103 13.64 -1.16 15.61
N ALA A 104 13.44 -1.17 14.29
CA ALA A 104 14.03 -0.17 13.43
C ALA A 104 13.48 1.23 13.74
N PRO A 105 14.33 2.27 13.80
CA PRO A 105 13.92 3.60 14.22
C PRO A 105 13.03 4.24 13.13
N ARG A 106 11.91 4.82 13.56
CA ARG A 106 10.96 5.55 12.73
C ARG A 106 10.31 6.64 13.59
N HIS A 107 10.21 7.88 13.09
CA HIS A 107 9.52 8.97 13.80
C HIS A 107 8.81 9.91 12.84
N GLU A 108 7.81 10.66 13.29
CA GLU A 108 7.03 11.54 12.40
C GLU A 108 7.86 12.68 11.78
N ALA A 109 8.87 13.16 12.50
CA ALA A 109 9.75 14.23 12.07
C ALA A 109 11.22 13.83 12.24
N ARG A 110 12.09 14.28 11.31
CA ARG A 110 13.54 14.04 11.34
C ARG A 110 14.20 14.41 12.67
N LYS A 111 13.78 15.51 13.30
CA LYS A 111 14.33 15.95 14.59
C LYS A 111 14.08 14.94 15.72
N ASN A 112 12.91 14.30 15.73
CA ASN A 112 12.53 13.31 16.73
C ASN A 112 13.29 12.01 16.47
N LEU A 113 13.45 11.64 15.19
CA LEU A 113 14.26 10.50 14.78
C LEU A 113 15.72 10.65 15.23
N LYS A 114 16.32 11.83 15.00
CA LYS A 114 17.68 12.13 15.46
C LYS A 114 17.79 12.03 16.98
N ALA A 115 16.84 12.59 17.72
CA ALA A 115 16.86 12.53 19.18
C ALA A 115 16.79 11.08 19.72
N ASP A 116 16.01 10.20 19.09
CA ASP A 116 15.93 8.76 19.46
C ASP A 116 17.24 8.00 19.15
N ILE A 117 17.91 8.34 18.05
CA ILE A 117 19.20 7.75 17.68
C ILE A 117 20.33 8.25 18.61
N ASP A 118 20.34 9.55 18.91
CA ASP A 118 21.38 10.21 19.72
C ASP A 118 21.26 9.93 21.23
N ASP A 119 20.15 9.37 21.71
CA ASP A 119 19.93 9.16 23.14
C ASP A 119 21.05 8.28 23.75
N ALA A 120 21.83 8.88 24.65
CA ALA A 120 22.93 8.23 25.35
C ALA A 120 22.49 7.07 26.25
N LYS A 121 21.19 6.96 26.56
CA LYS A 121 20.58 5.81 27.24
C LYS A 121 19.62 5.04 26.33
N GLY A 122 19.53 5.43 25.07
CA GLY A 122 18.62 4.89 24.08
C GLY A 122 19.01 3.49 23.63
N ARG A 123 17.99 2.74 23.19
CA ARG A 123 18.11 1.37 22.68
C ARG A 123 18.99 1.25 21.43
N HIS A 124 19.19 2.34 20.68
CA HIS A 124 19.97 2.38 19.43
C HIS A 124 21.47 2.60 19.66
N ARG A 125 21.89 3.01 20.86
CA ARG A 125 23.28 3.34 21.19
C ARG A 125 24.29 2.22 20.86
N PRO A 126 24.03 0.93 21.13
CA PRO A 126 24.99 -0.12 20.79
C PRO A 126 25.27 -0.17 19.28
N ILE A 127 24.24 0.01 18.45
CA ILE A 127 24.37 0.02 16.98
C ILE A 127 25.19 1.23 16.55
N HIS A 128 24.88 2.43 17.02
CA HIS A 128 25.62 3.64 16.65
C HIS A 128 27.10 3.58 17.05
N ARG A 129 27.43 2.96 18.20
CA ARG A 129 28.82 2.74 18.62
C ARG A 129 29.58 1.77 17.74
N ALA A 130 28.92 0.70 17.30
CA ALA A 130 29.53 -0.32 16.45
C ALA A 130 29.57 0.08 14.98
N PHE A 131 28.60 0.90 14.55
CA PHE A 131 28.41 1.38 13.18
C PHE A 131 28.14 2.90 13.19
N PRO A 132 29.19 3.73 13.29
CA PRO A 132 29.04 5.19 13.34
C PRO A 132 28.28 5.76 12.13
N GLN A 133 28.38 5.11 10.97
CA GLN A 133 27.66 5.50 9.75
C GLN A 133 26.14 5.26 9.81
N ALA A 134 25.65 4.47 10.76
CA ALA A 134 24.24 4.11 10.85
C ALA A 134 23.33 5.33 11.07
N GLU A 135 23.82 6.38 11.73
CA GLU A 135 23.03 7.61 11.91
C GLU A 135 22.78 8.30 10.57
N ALA A 136 23.83 8.57 9.79
CA ALA A 136 23.72 9.19 8.48
C ALA A 136 22.89 8.33 7.52
N PHE A 137 23.09 7.01 7.55
CA PHE A 137 22.28 6.07 6.78
C PHE A 137 20.79 6.21 7.10
N VAL A 138 20.40 6.23 8.37
CA VAL A 138 18.99 6.35 8.75
C VAL A 138 18.43 7.74 8.45
N LEU A 139 19.16 8.80 8.80
CA LEU A 139 18.65 10.18 8.71
C LEU A 139 18.65 10.75 7.29
N ASP A 140 19.61 10.33 6.45
CA ASP A 140 19.89 10.98 5.17
C ASP A 140 19.68 10.05 3.97
N ILE A 141 19.70 8.73 4.16
CA ILE A 141 19.47 7.74 3.10
C ILE A 141 18.07 7.13 3.22
N VAL A 142 17.78 6.43 4.32
CA VAL A 142 16.49 5.73 4.51
C VAL A 142 15.35 6.73 4.75
N LYS A 143 15.61 7.77 5.55
CA LYS A 143 14.64 8.81 5.91
C LYS A 143 13.27 8.27 6.38
N PRO A 144 13.21 7.37 7.39
CA PRO A 144 11.97 6.73 7.82
C PRO A 144 11.12 7.65 8.71
N TYR A 145 10.75 8.80 8.17
CA TYR A 145 9.88 9.81 8.76
C TYR A 145 8.88 10.34 7.73
N ASN A 146 7.92 11.17 8.14
CA ASN A 146 6.79 11.58 7.29
C ASN A 146 7.29 12.27 5.99
N PRO A 147 6.82 11.84 4.79
CA PRO A 147 7.17 12.48 3.52
C PRO A 147 6.84 13.97 3.43
N ALA A 148 5.77 14.43 4.10
CA ALA A 148 5.44 15.85 4.20
C ALA A 148 6.54 16.67 4.91
N ASN A 149 7.40 16.00 5.68
CA ASN A 149 8.58 16.55 6.34
C ASN A 149 9.90 16.19 5.62
N GLY A 150 9.85 15.76 4.35
CA GLY A 150 11.01 15.37 3.54
C GLY A 150 11.52 13.95 3.80
N GLY A 151 10.64 13.07 4.29
CA GLY A 151 10.92 11.66 4.54
C GLY A 151 10.71 10.77 3.32
N SER A 152 10.71 9.45 3.52
CA SER A 152 10.53 8.46 2.47
C SER A 152 9.28 7.60 2.69
N VAL A 153 8.93 6.85 1.65
CA VAL A 153 7.81 5.90 1.63
C VAL A 153 7.92 4.80 2.70
N ILE A 154 9.11 4.54 3.26
CA ILE A 154 9.33 3.59 4.35
C ILE A 154 8.55 3.98 5.62
N TRP A 155 8.31 5.28 5.83
CA TRP A 155 7.43 5.75 6.90
C TRP A 155 5.97 5.36 6.67
N ASP A 156 5.45 5.64 5.48
CA ASP A 156 4.07 5.34 5.14
C ASP A 156 3.81 3.83 5.15
N LEU A 157 4.79 3.02 4.71
CA LEU A 157 4.74 1.57 4.84
C LEU A 157 4.56 1.11 6.30
N GLY A 158 5.30 1.71 7.23
CA GLY A 158 5.14 1.42 8.66
C GLY A 158 3.79 1.88 9.21
N LYS A 159 3.21 2.95 8.66
CA LYS A 159 1.86 3.40 9.03
C LYS A 159 0.79 2.46 8.49
N LEU A 160 0.90 2.04 7.24
CA LEU A 160 0.01 1.05 6.64
C LEU A 160 0.05 -0.27 7.41
N ASP A 161 1.23 -0.79 7.76
CA ASP A 161 1.37 -2.02 8.55
C ASP A 161 0.66 -1.92 9.92
N ASN A 162 0.81 -0.78 10.59
CA ASN A 162 0.10 -0.51 11.84
C ASN A 162 -1.42 -0.44 11.64
N ILE A 163 -1.88 0.17 10.56
CA ILE A 163 -3.30 0.20 10.21
C ILE A 163 -3.82 -1.22 9.96
N SER A 164 -3.17 -2.05 9.15
CA SER A 164 -3.60 -3.45 8.89
C SER A 164 -3.77 -4.26 10.15
N LYS A 165 -2.88 -4.09 11.13
CA LYS A 165 -2.92 -4.85 12.38
C LYS A 165 -4.16 -4.54 13.21
N HIS A 166 -4.69 -3.33 13.09
CA HIS A 166 -5.83 -2.87 13.87
C HIS A 166 -7.13 -2.81 13.04
N ARG A 167 -7.01 -2.81 11.71
CA ARG A 167 -8.12 -2.68 10.77
C ARG A 167 -7.90 -3.63 9.61
N LEU A 168 -8.85 -4.54 9.42
CA LEU A 168 -8.83 -5.49 8.31
C LEU A 168 -8.89 -4.80 6.94
N LEU A 169 -9.47 -3.60 6.85
CA LEU A 169 -9.80 -2.93 5.60
C LEU A 169 -8.83 -1.77 5.28
N ILE A 170 -7.65 -2.06 4.72
CA ILE A 170 -6.80 -1.01 4.11
C ILE A 170 -7.27 -0.70 2.67
N ALA A 171 -7.85 -1.70 1.99
CA ALA A 171 -8.42 -1.53 0.66
C ALA A 171 -9.92 -1.28 0.75
N THR A 172 -10.29 -0.05 0.37
CA THR A 172 -11.65 0.40 0.10
C THR A 172 -11.50 1.57 -0.88
N PRO A 173 -12.38 1.85 -1.83
CA PRO A 173 -13.10 0.98 -2.73
C PRO A 173 -13.13 1.60 -4.16
N TYR A 174 -13.74 0.92 -5.13
CA TYR A 174 -13.67 1.19 -6.57
C TYR A 174 -13.67 2.66 -7.00
N VAL A 175 -12.70 3.03 -7.83
CA VAL A 175 -12.80 4.18 -8.71
C VAL A 175 -13.42 3.72 -10.02
N ILE A 176 -14.64 4.19 -10.29
CA ILE A 176 -15.34 3.96 -11.55
C ILE A 176 -15.16 5.21 -12.40
N SER A 177 -14.48 5.08 -13.53
CA SER A 177 -14.34 6.14 -14.52
C SER A 177 -14.99 5.70 -15.84
N PHE A 178 -15.46 6.67 -16.61
CA PHE A 178 -16.08 6.42 -17.91
C PHE A 178 -15.24 7.04 -19.02
N ASP A 179 -15.16 6.34 -20.15
CA ASP A 179 -14.46 6.77 -21.36
C ASP A 179 -15.20 7.90 -22.11
N VAL A 180 -16.53 7.95 -21.94
CA VAL A 180 -17.42 9.00 -22.45
C VAL A 180 -18.33 9.51 -21.35
N ASP A 181 -19.07 10.59 -21.62
CA ASP A 181 -20.06 11.12 -20.68
C ASP A 181 -21.17 10.09 -20.46
N LEU A 182 -21.42 9.70 -19.21
CA LEU A 182 -22.60 8.93 -18.85
C LEU A 182 -23.77 9.90 -18.67
N THR A 183 -24.75 9.86 -19.58
CA THR A 183 -25.99 10.64 -19.45
C THR A 183 -27.18 9.71 -19.29
N LEU A 184 -27.86 9.83 -18.16
CA LEU A 184 -29.09 9.10 -17.82
C LEU A 184 -30.25 10.09 -17.83
N GLU A 185 -31.35 9.78 -18.52
CA GLU A 185 -32.51 10.66 -18.65
C GLU A 185 -33.81 9.91 -18.34
N GLY A 186 -34.55 10.41 -17.35
CA GLY A 186 -35.90 9.96 -17.01
C GLY A 186 -36.97 10.55 -17.91
N SER A 187 -38.17 9.98 -17.87
CA SER A 187 -39.30 10.40 -18.72
C SER A 187 -39.89 11.76 -18.36
N ASP A 188 -39.64 12.21 -17.13
CA ASP A 188 -39.98 13.54 -16.63
C ASP A 188 -38.98 14.62 -17.07
N GLY A 189 -37.92 14.23 -17.79
CA GLY A 189 -36.83 15.11 -18.22
C GLY A 189 -35.71 15.28 -17.19
N GLY A 190 -35.78 14.60 -16.04
CA GLY A 190 -34.70 14.56 -15.05
C GLY A 190 -33.44 13.90 -15.64
N LYS A 191 -32.26 14.50 -15.43
CA LYS A 191 -30.99 13.99 -15.96
C LYS A 191 -29.93 13.82 -14.89
N ILE A 192 -29.14 12.76 -15.02
CA ILE A 192 -27.88 12.57 -14.32
C ILE A 192 -26.79 12.55 -15.38
N VAL A 193 -25.81 13.45 -15.25
CA VAL A 193 -24.67 13.55 -16.16
C VAL A 193 -23.40 13.36 -15.36
N GLN A 194 -22.61 12.38 -15.75
CA GLN A 194 -21.23 12.22 -15.28
C GLN A 194 -20.29 12.40 -16.45
N THR A 195 -19.41 13.40 -16.33
CA THR A 195 -18.46 13.74 -17.38
C THR A 195 -17.35 12.69 -17.51
N ALA A 196 -16.89 12.46 -18.75
CA ALA A 196 -15.74 11.62 -19.06
C ALA A 196 -14.53 12.01 -18.19
N GLY A 197 -13.84 11.00 -17.67
CA GLY A 197 -12.71 11.20 -16.75
C GLY A 197 -13.07 11.56 -15.30
N ALA A 198 -14.36 11.79 -14.97
CA ALA A 198 -14.79 11.89 -13.58
C ALA A 198 -14.84 10.50 -12.94
N ALA A 199 -14.29 10.38 -11.74
CA ALA A 199 -14.26 9.17 -10.94
C ALA A 199 -15.35 9.18 -9.87
N ILE A 200 -16.14 8.10 -9.77
CA ILE A 200 -16.95 7.83 -8.58
C ILE A 200 -16.18 6.88 -7.68
N GLN A 201 -16.02 7.25 -6.41
CA GLN A 201 -15.51 6.37 -5.38
C GLN A 201 -16.68 5.82 -4.54
N THR A 202 -16.90 4.50 -4.57
CA THR A 202 -18.05 3.86 -3.89
C THR A 202 -17.58 2.89 -2.82
N GLN A 203 -18.14 2.80 -1.61
CA GLN A 203 -17.69 1.92 -0.49
C GLN A 203 -17.81 0.39 -0.67
N GLY A 204 -17.54 -0.12 -1.88
CA GLY A 204 -17.74 -1.53 -2.23
C GLY A 204 -19.21 -1.86 -2.52
N HIS A 205 -20.09 -0.87 -2.39
CA HIS A 205 -21.48 -0.93 -2.79
C HIS A 205 -21.64 -0.21 -4.13
N PRO A 206 -22.46 -0.72 -5.06
CA PRO A 206 -22.83 0.04 -6.24
C PRO A 206 -23.46 1.39 -5.85
N LEU A 207 -23.18 2.42 -6.64
CA LEU A 207 -23.95 3.66 -6.59
C LEU A 207 -25.36 3.38 -7.14
N VAL A 208 -26.39 3.76 -6.40
CA VAL A 208 -27.79 3.58 -6.83
C VAL A 208 -28.45 4.95 -6.96
N CYS A 209 -28.99 5.23 -8.13
CA CYS A 209 -29.70 6.47 -8.43
C CYS A 209 -31.13 6.16 -8.89
N GLY A 210 -32.13 6.86 -8.36
CA GLY A 210 -33.52 6.72 -8.83
C GLY A 210 -33.87 7.75 -9.91
N LEU A 211 -34.53 7.31 -10.98
CA LEU A 211 -35.05 8.14 -12.06
C LEU A 211 -36.48 7.72 -12.44
N THR A 212 -37.26 8.64 -12.99
CA THR A 212 -38.62 8.33 -13.44
C THR A 212 -38.60 7.51 -14.73
N PRO A 213 -39.21 6.31 -14.76
CA PRO A 213 -39.18 5.43 -15.93
C PRO A 213 -40.05 5.97 -17.08
N PRO A 214 -39.77 5.58 -18.35
CA PRO A 214 -38.58 4.83 -18.78
C PRO A 214 -37.31 5.67 -18.71
N VAL A 215 -36.20 5.04 -18.31
CA VAL A 215 -34.87 5.66 -18.31
C VAL A 215 -34.15 5.38 -19.62
N LYS A 216 -33.57 6.42 -20.21
CA LYS A 216 -32.69 6.32 -21.37
C LYS A 216 -31.24 6.52 -20.93
N ILE A 217 -30.38 5.60 -21.34
CA ILE A 217 -28.93 5.79 -21.29
C ILE A 217 -28.54 6.35 -22.65
N HIS A 218 -27.93 7.54 -22.67
CA HIS A 218 -27.30 8.06 -23.87
C HIS A 218 -25.88 7.51 -23.92
N ASP A 219 -25.46 7.10 -25.11
CA ASP A 219 -24.20 6.40 -25.38
C ASP A 219 -24.09 5.03 -24.69
N GLU A 220 -23.07 4.25 -25.06
CA GLU A 220 -22.73 2.97 -24.42
C GLU A 220 -21.43 3.15 -23.64
N PRO A 221 -21.44 3.82 -22.48
CA PRO A 221 -20.21 4.18 -21.77
C PRO A 221 -19.53 2.93 -21.21
N LYS A 222 -18.21 2.85 -21.38
CA LYS A 222 -17.38 1.80 -20.80
C LYS A 222 -16.87 2.26 -19.45
N ALA A 223 -17.29 1.56 -18.41
CA ALA A 223 -16.81 1.78 -17.06
C ALA A 223 -15.46 1.06 -16.85
N ALA A 224 -14.40 1.83 -16.60
CA ALA A 224 -13.16 1.30 -16.07
C ALA A 224 -13.22 1.30 -14.53
N VAL A 225 -12.88 0.17 -13.92
CA VAL A 225 -12.88 -0.01 -12.47
C VAL A 225 -11.46 -0.20 -11.98
N THR A 226 -11.09 0.53 -10.94
CA THR A 226 -9.79 0.41 -10.27
C THR A 226 -9.99 0.19 -8.78
N VAL A 227 -9.26 -0.77 -8.20
CA VAL A 227 -9.22 -0.96 -6.75
C VAL A 227 -8.12 -0.07 -6.18
N VAL A 228 -8.50 0.79 -5.22
CA VAL A 228 -7.60 1.76 -4.61
C VAL A 228 -7.49 1.58 -3.10
N PHE A 229 -6.45 2.16 -2.51
CA PHE A 229 -6.32 2.29 -1.06
C PHE A 229 -7.34 3.31 -0.52
N GLY A 230 -8.03 2.94 0.56
CA GLY A 230 -9.09 3.75 1.16
C GLY A 230 -8.67 4.56 2.36
N GLU A 231 -7.42 4.39 2.78
CA GLU A 231 -6.86 5.13 3.89
C GLU A 231 -6.63 6.59 3.48
N ARG A 232 -7.21 7.52 4.24
CA ARG A 232 -7.21 8.95 3.90
C ARG A 232 -5.82 9.58 3.99
N ASP A 233 -4.99 9.05 4.88
CA ASP A 233 -3.73 9.69 5.26
C ASP A 233 -2.51 9.10 4.53
N HIS A 234 -2.63 7.91 3.94
CA HIS A 234 -1.52 7.19 3.31
C HIS A 234 -1.99 6.50 2.03
N PHE A 235 -1.43 6.91 0.89
CA PHE A 235 -1.76 6.39 -0.45
C PHE A 235 -3.24 6.48 -0.83
N SER A 236 -3.96 7.46 -0.29
CA SER A 236 -5.39 7.61 -0.53
C SER A 236 -5.70 7.69 -2.03
N ALA A 237 -6.68 6.89 -2.47
CA ALA A 237 -7.11 6.79 -3.87
C ALA A 237 -6.01 6.33 -4.86
N GLN A 238 -4.87 5.84 -4.37
CA GLN A 238 -3.86 5.26 -5.26
C GLN A 238 -4.22 3.81 -5.60
N PRO A 239 -4.01 3.38 -6.86
CA PRO A 239 -4.21 2.00 -7.29
C PRO A 239 -3.40 1.02 -6.44
N VAL A 240 -4.05 -0.03 -5.93
CA VAL A 240 -3.45 -0.94 -4.95
C VAL A 240 -2.23 -1.66 -5.52
N VAL A 241 -2.34 -2.22 -6.73
CA VAL A 241 -1.29 -3.07 -7.31
C VAL A 241 -0.03 -2.25 -7.59
N GLU A 242 -0.20 -1.08 -8.21
CA GLU A 242 0.87 -0.16 -8.58
C GLU A 242 1.57 0.39 -7.33
N THR A 243 0.81 0.73 -6.30
CA THR A 243 1.37 1.19 -5.02
C THR A 243 2.17 0.08 -4.34
N LEU A 244 1.66 -1.16 -4.31
CA LEU A 244 2.40 -2.30 -3.75
C LEU A 244 3.71 -2.56 -4.53
N ALA A 245 3.70 -2.44 -5.85
CA ALA A 245 4.91 -2.53 -6.67
C ALA A 245 5.94 -1.44 -6.30
N GLN A 246 5.51 -0.19 -6.13
CA GLN A 246 6.40 0.90 -5.68
C GLN A 246 7.01 0.61 -4.29
N LEU A 247 6.24 -0.01 -3.38
CA LEU A 247 6.73 -0.41 -2.06
C LEU A 247 7.75 -1.54 -2.14
N VAL A 248 7.58 -2.49 -3.07
CA VAL A 248 8.57 -3.53 -3.37
C VAL A 248 9.87 -2.91 -3.89
N ASP A 249 9.78 -1.97 -4.83
CA ASP A 249 10.95 -1.28 -5.37
C ASP A 249 11.71 -0.52 -4.28
N ALA A 250 10.99 0.26 -3.46
CA ALA A 250 11.59 1.02 -2.37
C ALA A 250 12.26 0.14 -1.31
N THR A 251 11.67 -1.00 -0.95
CA THR A 251 12.26 -1.95 0.01
C THR A 251 13.42 -2.76 -0.58
N SER A 252 13.39 -3.04 -1.87
CA SER A 252 14.51 -3.64 -2.60
C SER A 252 15.70 -2.69 -2.67
N GLU A 253 15.46 -1.42 -2.99
CA GLU A 253 16.49 -0.38 -2.97
C GLU A 253 17.06 -0.18 -1.56
N LEU A 254 16.22 -0.21 -0.52
CA LEU A 254 16.67 -0.19 0.88
C LEU A 254 17.67 -1.34 1.18
N CYS A 255 17.40 -2.56 0.71
CA CYS A 255 18.32 -3.69 0.87
C CYS A 255 19.66 -3.43 0.17
N ASN A 256 19.64 -2.88 -1.06
CA ASN A 256 20.85 -2.60 -1.83
C ASN A 256 21.69 -1.49 -1.19
N LEU A 257 21.04 -0.41 -0.73
CA LEU A 257 21.68 0.68 0.00
C LEU A 257 22.30 0.17 1.30
N PHE A 258 21.59 -0.69 2.03
CA PHE A 258 22.08 -1.31 3.25
C PHE A 258 23.30 -2.21 2.99
N GLU A 259 23.24 -3.08 1.99
CA GLU A 259 24.36 -3.94 1.59
C GLU A 259 25.60 -3.11 1.27
N LYS A 260 25.43 -2.07 0.46
CA LYS A 260 26.52 -1.15 0.10
C LYS A 260 27.14 -0.49 1.32
N GLU A 261 26.32 0.01 2.25
CA GLU A 261 26.77 0.80 3.41
C GLU A 261 27.46 -0.07 4.48
N PHE A 262 26.96 -1.28 4.72
CA PHE A 262 27.40 -2.09 5.87
C PHE A 262 28.26 -3.30 5.49
N LEU A 263 28.27 -3.73 4.22
CA LEU A 263 29.07 -4.87 3.74
C LEU A 263 30.07 -4.49 2.63
N GLY A 264 29.97 -3.26 2.10
CA GLY A 264 30.84 -2.76 1.04
C GLY A 264 30.51 -3.31 -0.36
N SER A 265 30.86 -2.56 -1.40
CA SER A 265 30.50 -2.87 -2.81
C SER A 265 31.27 -4.05 -3.45
N ASN A 266 32.05 -4.82 -2.69
CA ASN A 266 32.96 -5.85 -3.23
C ASN A 266 32.38 -7.27 -3.25
N VAL A 267 31.08 -7.43 -3.05
CA VAL A 267 30.46 -8.75 -3.02
C VAL A 267 29.76 -8.95 -4.36
N GLY A 268 30.43 -9.66 -5.26
CA GLY A 268 29.77 -10.21 -6.45
C GLY A 268 28.53 -10.96 -6.01
N LEU A 269 27.39 -10.66 -6.64
CA LEU A 269 26.12 -11.34 -6.44
C LEU A 269 26.38 -12.86 -6.33
N LEU A 270 26.08 -13.45 -5.18
CA LEU A 270 25.99 -14.90 -5.10
C LEU A 270 24.85 -15.31 -6.05
N PRO A 271 25.09 -16.32 -6.93
CA PRO A 271 24.13 -16.78 -7.92
C PRO A 271 22.88 -17.37 -7.29
#